data_AF-A0A0S7EPJ6-F1
#
_entry.id   AF-A0A0S7EPJ6-F1
#
_cell.length_a   1.000
_cell.length_b   1.000
_cell.length_c   1.000
_cell.angle_alpha   90.00
_cell.angle_beta   90.00
_cell.angle_gamma   90.00
#
_symmetry.space_group_name_H-M   'P 1'
#
loop_
_entity.id
_entity.type
_entity.pdbx_description
1 polymer ?
#
loop_
_entity_poly.entity_id
_entity_poly.type
_entity_poly.pdbx_seq_one_letter_code
_entity_poly.pdbx_strand_id
1 'polypeptide(L)'
;MAVAPASMADKIIVLDDDDDENDVEQRPQPSSSVHRPKNVSLPKNQHLVQTHNTQSPFSSAKKNTKALQVENQKLFDEFVQHCTPLTTECPEVLTFLQTKHSKACPDYLCSVEFRNALGQCLTQAQSNVTKTFVYISELCTVLRQ
;
A
#
# COMPACT_ATOMS: atom_id res chain seq x y z
N MET A 1 -53.43 2.62 -7.13
CA MET A 1 -52.93 2.92 -5.77
C MET A 1 -51.61 2.18 -5.57
N ALA A 2 -50.70 2.68 -4.72
CA ALA A 2 -49.53 1.94 -4.23
C ALA A 2 -49.98 1.01 -3.06
N VAL A 3 -49.19 0.21 -2.31
CA VAL A 3 -47.78 0.21 -1.81
C VAL A 3 -47.45 -1.26 -1.46
N ALA A 4 -46.24 -1.85 -1.46
CA ALA A 4 -44.92 -1.66 -2.11
C ALA A 4 -44.05 -2.92 -1.75
N PRO A 5 -42.89 -3.22 -2.39
CA PRO A 5 -42.06 -4.37 -1.99
C PRO A 5 -41.39 -4.18 -0.62
N ALA A 6 -41.26 -5.26 0.15
CA ALA A 6 -40.71 -5.22 1.51
C ALA A 6 -39.17 -5.11 1.53
N SER A 7 -38.65 -4.27 2.43
CA SER A 7 -37.20 -4.15 2.68
C SER A 7 -36.73 -5.22 3.68
N MET A 8 -35.66 -5.95 3.34
CA MET A 8 -34.98 -6.87 4.25
C MET A 8 -33.87 -6.11 4.98
N ALA A 9 -34.20 -5.52 6.14
CA ALA A 9 -33.26 -4.74 6.94
C ALA A 9 -32.03 -5.55 7.37
N ASP A 10 -30.86 -4.90 7.37
CA ASP A 10 -29.55 -5.48 7.64
C ASP A 10 -29.44 -6.20 8.99
N LYS A 11 -28.59 -7.23 9.04
CA LYS A 11 -28.22 -7.93 10.28
C LYS A 11 -26.87 -7.40 10.76
N ILE A 12 -26.87 -6.17 11.26
CA ILE A 12 -25.67 -5.55 11.85
C ILE A 12 -25.35 -6.29 13.15
N ILE A 13 -24.30 -7.12 13.11
CA ILE A 13 -23.73 -7.73 14.31
C ILE A 13 -22.82 -6.67 14.93
N VAL A 14 -23.23 -6.15 16.08
CA VAL A 14 -22.33 -5.38 16.95
C VAL A 14 -21.56 -6.39 17.79
N LEU A 15 -20.23 -6.35 17.67
CA LEU A 15 -19.35 -6.94 18.67
C LEU A 15 -19.18 -5.89 19.77
N ASP A 16 -19.52 -6.23 21.02
CA ASP A 16 -19.06 -5.46 22.17
C ASP A 16 -17.55 -5.66 22.30
N ASP A 17 -16.84 -4.55 22.45
CA ASP A 17 -15.39 -4.49 22.66
C ASP A 17 -15.18 -4.34 24.18
N ASP A 18 -15.27 -5.47 24.90
CA ASP A 18 -15.13 -5.55 26.36
C ASP A 18 -13.63 -5.63 26.70
N ASP A 19 -13.17 -4.71 27.55
CA ASP A 19 -11.75 -4.39 27.81
C ASP A 19 -11.20 -5.15 29.04
N ASP A 20 -10.04 -4.70 29.53
CA ASP A 20 -9.43 -4.96 30.84
C ASP A 20 -8.57 -6.24 31.06
N GLU A 21 -7.83 -6.18 32.17
CA GLU A 21 -6.91 -7.18 32.73
C GLU A 21 -5.58 -7.42 32.00
N ASN A 22 -4.59 -6.56 32.29
CA ASN A 22 -3.19 -6.97 32.38
C ASN A 22 -2.49 -6.37 33.61
N ASP A 23 -1.64 -7.18 34.25
CA ASP A 23 -1.36 -7.11 35.68
C ASP A 23 -0.40 -5.98 36.14
N VAL A 24 -0.36 -5.77 37.45
CA VAL A 24 0.48 -4.76 38.13
C VAL A 24 1.96 -5.17 38.22
N GLU A 25 2.89 -4.19 38.38
CA GLU A 25 3.97 -4.21 39.42
C GLU A 25 4.83 -2.89 39.47
N GLN A 26 4.89 -2.25 40.64
CA GLN A 26 5.98 -1.42 41.26
C GLN A 26 6.83 -0.32 40.52
N ARG A 27 6.41 0.96 40.68
CA ARG A 27 7.03 2.09 41.47
C ARG A 27 8.57 2.06 41.78
N PRO A 28 9.39 3.17 41.78
CA PRO A 28 9.11 4.56 42.28
C PRO A 28 9.64 5.80 41.48
N GLN A 29 9.20 7.00 41.94
CA GLN A 29 9.72 8.35 41.59
C GLN A 29 10.67 8.92 42.67
N PRO A 30 11.32 10.07 42.40
CA PRO A 30 11.42 11.14 43.41
C PRO A 30 10.96 12.54 42.95
N SER A 31 10.45 13.29 43.94
CA SER A 31 10.03 14.71 44.03
C SER A 31 10.70 15.75 43.09
N SER A 32 10.09 16.91 42.80
CA SER A 32 9.38 17.82 43.73
C SER A 32 8.55 18.93 43.04
N SER A 33 7.70 19.63 43.83
CA SER A 33 7.25 21.02 43.60
C SER A 33 6.32 21.31 42.38
N VAL A 34 5.30 22.21 42.43
CA VAL A 34 4.77 23.04 43.53
C VAL A 34 3.32 23.55 43.26
N HIS A 35 2.53 23.71 44.33
CA HIS A 35 1.27 24.52 44.44
C HIS A 35 0.00 24.16 43.62
N ARG A 36 -1.13 24.81 43.97
CA ARG A 36 -2.55 24.51 43.63
C ARG A 36 -3.29 25.83 43.23
N PRO A 37 -4.60 25.80 42.92
CA PRO A 37 -5.22 25.88 41.59
C PRO A 37 -5.64 27.31 41.16
N LYS A 38 -6.12 27.50 39.92
CA LYS A 38 -7.05 28.59 39.56
C LYS A 38 -7.85 28.37 38.26
N ASN A 39 -9.17 28.46 38.41
CA ASN A 39 -10.24 28.92 37.51
C ASN A 39 -10.15 28.72 35.98
N VAL A 40 -11.09 27.90 35.47
CA VAL A 40 -12.05 28.18 34.37
C VAL A 40 -11.68 29.24 33.33
N SER A 41 -11.55 28.80 32.06
CA SER A 41 -12.05 29.51 30.87
C SER A 41 -12.15 28.56 29.67
N LEU A 42 -13.27 28.58 28.93
CA LEU A 42 -13.44 27.83 27.68
C LEU A 42 -12.97 28.67 26.48
N PRO A 43 -12.04 28.19 25.63
CA PRO A 43 -11.83 28.74 24.30
C PRO A 43 -12.92 28.18 23.35
N LYS A 44 -14.05 28.90 23.26
CA LYS A 44 -15.17 28.56 22.37
C LYS A 44 -14.81 28.85 20.90
N ASN A 45 -13.97 28.02 20.29
CA ASN A 45 -13.47 28.26 18.93
C ASN A 45 -14.31 27.50 17.88
N GLN A 46 -15.30 28.19 17.32
CA GLN A 46 -16.18 27.64 16.27
C GLN A 46 -15.46 27.66 14.91
N HIS A 47 -14.57 26.70 14.65
CA HIS A 47 -14.07 26.50 13.29
C HIS A 47 -15.20 25.91 12.43
N LEU A 48 -15.79 26.76 11.59
CA LEU A 48 -16.92 26.40 10.72
C LEU A 48 -16.46 25.37 9.68
N VAL A 49 -16.80 24.09 9.89
CA VAL A 49 -16.33 23.00 9.03
C VAL A 49 -17.09 23.03 7.70
N GLN A 50 -16.60 23.83 6.74
CA GLN A 50 -17.22 23.99 5.42
C GLN A 50 -16.91 22.79 4.50
N THR A 51 -17.38 21.60 4.90
CA THR A 51 -17.25 20.33 4.18
C THR A 51 -18.06 20.31 2.89
N HIS A 52 -17.56 21.01 1.87
CA HIS A 52 -18.06 20.95 0.50
C HIS A 52 -16.94 20.60 -0.50
N ASN A 53 -16.08 19.64 -0.14
CA ASN A 53 -15.18 19.03 -1.14
C ASN A 53 -16.02 18.20 -2.13
N THR A 54 -16.38 18.82 -3.25
CA THR A 54 -17.19 18.21 -4.32
C THR A 54 -16.39 17.26 -5.22
N GLN A 55 -15.12 16.97 -4.90
CA GLN A 55 -14.37 15.91 -5.58
C GLN A 55 -14.94 14.53 -5.22
N SER A 56 -15.71 13.96 -6.15
CA SER A 56 -16.10 12.55 -6.09
C SER A 56 -14.86 11.66 -5.91
N PRO A 57 -14.85 10.72 -4.95
CA PRO A 57 -13.69 9.85 -4.70
C PRO A 57 -13.33 8.98 -5.90
N PHE A 58 -14.22 8.81 -6.88
CA PHE A 58 -13.95 8.09 -8.12
C PHE A 58 -13.10 8.90 -9.13
N SER A 59 -13.02 10.23 -9.00
CA SER A 59 -12.25 11.09 -9.92
C SER A 59 -10.73 11.02 -9.72
N SER A 60 -10.25 10.48 -8.60
CA SER A 60 -8.82 10.33 -8.29
C SER A 60 -8.20 9.06 -8.89
N ALA A 61 -8.97 7.97 -9.02
CA ALA A 61 -8.49 6.66 -9.43
C ALA A 61 -7.64 6.72 -10.72
N LYS A 62 -8.11 7.45 -11.74
CA LYS A 62 -7.42 7.57 -13.04
C LYS A 62 -6.11 8.38 -13.00
N LYS A 63 -5.89 9.18 -11.95
CA LYS A 63 -4.58 9.80 -11.65
C LYS A 63 -3.65 8.78 -10.99
N ASN A 64 -4.16 8.02 -10.03
CA ASN A 64 -3.40 6.99 -9.30
C ASN A 64 -2.88 5.90 -10.26
N THR A 65 -3.68 5.46 -11.24
CA THR A 65 -3.24 4.54 -12.31
C THR A 65 -2.01 5.06 -13.07
N LYS A 66 -1.92 6.38 -13.29
CA LYS A 66 -0.78 6.99 -14.01
C LYS A 66 0.44 7.23 -13.13
N ALA A 67 0.27 7.47 -11.83
CA ALA A 67 1.38 7.43 -10.87
C ALA A 67 1.97 6.02 -10.80
N LEU A 68 1.12 5.00 -10.58
CA LEU A 68 1.53 3.58 -10.54
C LEU A 68 2.21 3.14 -11.83
N GLN A 69 1.72 3.53 -13.02
CA GLN A 69 2.37 3.18 -14.28
C GLN A 69 3.83 3.69 -14.35
N VAL A 70 4.11 4.90 -13.85
CA VAL A 70 5.46 5.49 -13.86
C VAL A 70 6.34 4.87 -12.76
N GLU A 71 5.79 4.64 -11.56
CA GLU A 71 6.48 3.92 -10.48
C GLU A 71 6.89 2.50 -10.90
N ASN A 72 5.97 1.76 -11.51
CA ASN A 72 6.17 0.38 -11.94
C ASN A 72 7.18 0.27 -13.08
N GLN A 73 7.14 1.17 -14.07
CA GLN A 73 8.16 1.22 -15.12
C GLN A 73 9.54 1.50 -14.53
N LYS A 74 9.67 2.47 -13.62
CA LYS A 74 10.95 2.78 -12.96
C LYS A 74 11.49 1.57 -12.19
N LEU A 75 10.65 0.88 -11.42
CA LEU A 75 11.02 -0.35 -10.70
C LEU A 75 11.46 -1.47 -11.65
N PHE A 76 10.86 -1.56 -12.84
CA PHE A 76 11.22 -2.57 -13.84
C PHE A 76 12.57 -2.25 -14.49
N ASP A 77 12.80 -0.97 -14.82
CA ASP A 77 14.08 -0.49 -15.34
C ASP A 77 15.21 -0.69 -14.30
N GLU A 78 14.94 -0.45 -13.01
CA GLU A 78 15.86 -0.71 -11.90
C GLU A 78 16.17 -2.20 -11.74
N PHE A 79 15.17 -3.08 -11.86
CA PHE A 79 15.38 -4.54 -11.86
C PHE A 79 16.22 -5.01 -13.05
N VAL A 80 15.94 -4.53 -14.26
CA VAL A 80 16.73 -4.85 -15.45
C VAL A 80 18.18 -4.33 -15.32
N GLN A 81 18.36 -3.11 -14.80
CA GLN A 81 19.69 -2.54 -14.54
C GLN A 81 20.49 -3.37 -13.52
N HIS A 82 19.87 -3.81 -12.43
CA HIS A 82 20.49 -4.70 -11.43
C HIS A 82 20.88 -6.06 -12.02
N CYS A 83 20.03 -6.62 -12.87
CA CYS A 83 20.30 -7.92 -13.50
C CYS A 83 21.36 -7.84 -14.63
N THR A 84 21.50 -6.70 -15.31
CA THR A 84 22.40 -6.53 -16.48
C THR A 84 23.84 -7.01 -16.25
N PRO A 85 24.57 -6.62 -15.19
CA PRO A 85 25.94 -7.12 -14.94
C PRO A 85 25.98 -8.59 -14.48
N LEU A 86 24.83 -9.20 -14.14
CA LEU A 86 24.70 -10.56 -13.63
C LEU A 86 24.27 -11.56 -14.72
N THR A 87 23.94 -11.09 -15.93
CA THR A 87 23.50 -11.91 -17.07
C THR A 87 24.39 -11.74 -18.30
N THR A 88 25.66 -11.36 -18.12
CA THR A 88 26.59 -11.05 -19.21
C THR A 88 26.91 -12.24 -20.13
N GLU A 89 26.81 -13.47 -19.63
CA GLU A 89 26.99 -14.70 -20.43
C GLU A 89 25.75 -15.07 -21.27
N CYS A 90 24.57 -14.55 -20.93
CA CYS A 90 23.29 -14.86 -21.58
C CYS A 90 22.36 -13.61 -21.60
N PRO A 91 22.74 -12.51 -22.26
CA PRO A 91 21.99 -11.25 -22.24
C PRO A 91 20.56 -11.37 -22.81
N GLU A 92 20.29 -12.41 -23.61
CA GLU A 92 19.00 -12.70 -24.23
C GLU A 92 17.88 -12.87 -23.19
N VAL A 93 18.20 -13.26 -21.95
CA VAL A 93 17.19 -13.39 -20.87
C VAL A 93 16.54 -12.05 -20.53
N LEU A 94 17.28 -10.94 -20.65
CA LEU A 94 16.76 -9.59 -20.41
C LEU A 94 15.97 -9.09 -21.61
N THR A 95 16.40 -9.39 -22.85
CA THR A 95 15.61 -9.14 -24.06
C THR A 95 14.27 -9.90 -24.02
N PHE A 96 14.28 -11.14 -23.51
CA PHE A 96 13.07 -11.94 -23.30
C PHE A 96 12.17 -11.34 -22.21
N LEU A 97 12.72 -10.94 -21.06
CA LEU A 97 11.99 -10.27 -19.98
C LEU A 97 11.35 -8.96 -20.44
N GLN A 98 12.08 -8.11 -21.18
CA GLN A 98 11.54 -6.89 -21.80
C GLN A 98 10.43 -7.22 -22.82
N THR A 99 10.63 -8.26 -23.64
CA THR A 99 9.62 -8.74 -24.60
C THR A 99 8.36 -9.28 -23.90
N LYS A 100 8.49 -9.83 -22.69
CA LYS A 100 7.35 -10.20 -21.83
C LYS A 100 6.65 -8.97 -21.28
N HIS A 101 7.38 -8.03 -20.70
CA HIS A 101 6.83 -6.77 -20.16
C HIS A 101 6.03 -6.01 -21.22
N SER A 102 6.59 -5.80 -22.41
CA SER A 102 5.92 -5.13 -23.54
C SER A 102 4.73 -5.89 -24.15
N LYS A 103 4.41 -7.10 -23.66
CA LYS A 103 3.27 -7.92 -24.07
C LYS A 103 2.30 -8.26 -22.93
N ALA A 104 2.60 -7.85 -21.70
CA ALA A 104 1.74 -8.07 -20.54
C ALA A 104 0.51 -7.14 -20.57
N CYS A 105 -0.54 -7.49 -19.83
CA CYS A 105 -1.77 -6.70 -19.77
C CYS A 105 -1.51 -5.26 -19.26
N PRO A 106 -1.93 -4.19 -19.98
CA PRO A 106 -1.68 -2.81 -19.55
C PRO A 106 -2.28 -2.46 -18.18
N ASP A 107 -3.46 -3.00 -17.85
CA ASP A 107 -4.07 -2.82 -16.54
C ASP A 107 -3.27 -3.51 -15.43
N TYR A 108 -2.67 -4.67 -15.74
CA TYR A 108 -1.75 -5.37 -14.83
C TYR A 108 -0.48 -4.55 -14.59
N LEU A 109 0.14 -4.02 -15.64
CA LEU A 109 1.33 -3.16 -15.54
C LEU A 109 1.06 -1.85 -14.76
N CYS A 110 -0.18 -1.38 -14.70
CA CYS A 110 -0.58 -0.22 -13.89
C CYS A 110 -1.11 -0.59 -12.49
N SER A 111 -1.04 -1.87 -12.09
CA SER A 111 -1.59 -2.37 -10.83
C SER A 111 -0.61 -2.25 -9.65
N VAL A 112 -1.15 -2.34 -8.42
CA VAL A 112 -0.32 -2.54 -7.22
C VAL A 112 0.18 -3.98 -7.06
N GLU A 113 -0.47 -4.97 -7.70
CA GLU A 113 -0.04 -6.36 -7.65
C GLU A 113 1.31 -6.54 -8.35
N PHE A 114 1.42 -6.04 -9.60
CA PHE A 114 2.67 -6.04 -10.35
C PHE A 114 3.78 -5.33 -9.58
N ARG A 115 3.49 -4.15 -9.00
CA ARG A 115 4.43 -3.38 -8.17
C ARG A 115 4.97 -4.19 -7.00
N ASN A 116 4.10 -4.91 -6.30
CA ASN A 116 4.47 -5.69 -5.12
C ASN A 116 5.32 -6.91 -5.52
N ALA A 117 4.91 -7.66 -6.55
CA ALA A 117 5.66 -8.80 -7.06
C ALA A 117 7.05 -8.39 -7.61
N LEU A 118 7.11 -7.29 -8.35
CA LEU A 118 8.35 -6.71 -8.89
C LEU A 118 9.28 -6.21 -7.78
N GLY A 119 8.75 -5.48 -6.79
CA GLY A 119 9.51 -5.02 -5.62
C GLY A 119 10.07 -6.19 -4.80
N GLN A 120 9.28 -7.26 -4.63
CA GLN A 120 9.72 -8.50 -3.99
C GLN A 120 10.84 -9.20 -4.79
N CYS A 121 10.71 -9.30 -6.13
CA CYS A 121 11.77 -9.83 -6.99
C CYS A 121 13.05 -9.00 -6.90
N LEU A 122 12.95 -7.67 -6.89
CA LEU A 122 14.07 -6.74 -6.78
C LEU A 122 14.79 -6.86 -5.44
N THR A 123 14.08 -6.84 -4.32
CA THR A 123 14.66 -7.01 -2.98
C THR A 123 15.39 -8.36 -2.86
N GLN A 124 14.81 -9.44 -3.39
CA GLN A 124 15.44 -10.75 -3.38
C GLN A 124 16.68 -10.82 -4.30
N ALA A 125 16.62 -10.25 -5.51
CA ALA A 125 17.75 -10.22 -6.44
C ALA A 125 18.92 -9.35 -5.92
N GLN A 126 18.64 -8.27 -5.19
CA GLN A 126 19.64 -7.45 -4.50
C GLN A 126 20.26 -8.21 -3.31
N SER A 127 19.46 -8.98 -2.57
CA SER A 127 19.93 -9.79 -1.43
C SER A 127 20.70 -11.06 -1.83
N ASN A 128 20.38 -11.67 -2.98
CA ASN A 128 20.90 -12.99 -3.36
C ASN A 128 21.23 -13.09 -4.86
N VAL A 129 22.27 -12.38 -5.29
CA VAL A 129 22.71 -12.28 -6.70
C VAL A 129 22.99 -13.63 -7.40
N THR A 130 23.29 -14.70 -6.66
CA THR A 130 23.46 -16.05 -7.23
C THR A 130 22.16 -16.69 -7.71
N LYS A 131 20.99 -16.14 -7.34
CA LYS A 131 19.66 -16.56 -7.78
C LYS A 131 19.01 -15.65 -8.82
N THR A 132 19.73 -14.66 -9.38
CA THR A 132 19.17 -13.68 -10.34
C THR A 132 18.36 -14.31 -11.48
N PHE A 133 18.83 -15.42 -12.09
CA PHE A 133 18.07 -16.13 -13.12
C PHE A 133 16.74 -16.74 -12.64
N VAL A 134 16.64 -17.12 -11.36
CA VAL A 134 15.39 -17.57 -10.74
C VAL A 134 14.40 -16.40 -10.65
N TYR A 135 14.84 -15.25 -10.16
CA TYR A 135 13.99 -14.05 -10.02
C TYR A 135 13.57 -13.47 -11.38
N ILE A 136 14.42 -13.54 -12.41
CA ILE A 136 14.04 -13.23 -13.79
C ILE A 136 12.96 -14.19 -14.30
N SER A 137 13.07 -15.49 -14.01
CA SER A 137 12.08 -16.51 -14.40
C SER A 137 10.74 -16.36 -13.67
N GLU A 138 10.78 -16.02 -12.37
CA GLU A 138 9.64 -15.67 -11.53
C GLU A 138 8.91 -14.45 -12.10
N LEU A 139 9.63 -13.35 -12.36
CA LEU A 139 9.06 -12.15 -12.98
C LEU A 139 8.52 -12.40 -14.40
N CYS A 140 9.18 -13.25 -15.20
CA CYS A 140 8.66 -13.71 -16.50
C CYS A 140 7.39 -14.58 -16.39
N THR A 141 7.07 -15.10 -15.20
CA THR A 141 5.87 -15.89 -14.92
C THR A 141 4.75 -15.00 -14.38
N VAL A 142 5.09 -14.00 -13.56
CA VAL A 142 4.20 -12.90 -13.16
C VAL A 142 3.73 -12.10 -14.39
N LEU A 143 4.64 -11.75 -15.32
CA LEU A 143 4.36 -11.09 -16.61
C LEU A 143 3.72 -12.02 -17.67
N ARG A 144 3.01 -13.06 -17.24
CA ARG A 144 2.30 -14.03 -18.10
C ARG A 144 0.79 -14.09 -17.82
N GLN A 145 0.31 -13.30 -16.86
CA GLN A 145 -1.10 -13.03 -16.57
C GLN A 145 -1.67 -11.98 -17.54
#